data_AF-A0A370KZ41-F1
#
_entry.id   AF-A0A370KZ41-F1
#
_cell.length_a   1.000
_cell.length_b   1.000
_cell.length_c   1.000
_cell.angle_alpha   90.00
_cell.angle_beta   90.00
_cell.angle_gamma   90.00
#
_symmetry.space_group_name_H-M   'P 1'
#
loop_
_entity.id
_entity.type
_entity.pdbx_description
1 polymer ?
#
loop_
_entity_poly.entity_id
_entity_poly.type
_entity_poly.pdbx_seq_one_letter_code
_entity_poly.pdbx_strand_id
1 'polypeptide(L)'
;MASLRGAGLKGHISPATESMRFEWLHPFQLTDFPNAAMGQLPTIDVVAPSVLRFGMLEGSARVQAERVVYSLQNETEGFFENGSNAKELVMVISERELERMLPEARTASDRIAQLFEHNDYSALRHFAILLRNELGDVTLHPRRSSAVKVPTYASASYFKIGSGDVLAAAFAHAWLEEGQDLEAAADRAARSLAWFIQDARLPLPMDHALPTRRSSGFFPDRVRILGSETLEMGQLLVATLDWLERQKIEVVMELDGEGSRAPADVPTLVLVGARTMLNEVRDLAASSATASRRIVFSNGIAGLDAFFPNANFVEDYASALYHLLRSQGA
;
A
#
# COMPACT_ATOMS: atom_id res chain seq x y z
N MET A 1 -14.71 -19.95 14.22
CA MET A 1 -13.29 -19.66 13.92
C MET A 1 -12.64 -20.92 13.38
N ALA A 2 -12.21 -20.92 12.12
CA ALA A 2 -11.35 -21.98 11.61
C ALA A 2 -9.96 -21.83 12.24
N SER A 3 -9.44 -22.86 12.88
CA SER A 3 -8.04 -22.86 13.33
C SER A 3 -7.13 -23.02 12.11
N LEU A 4 -5.91 -22.49 12.15
CA LEU A 4 -4.91 -22.68 11.09
C LEU A 4 -4.69 -24.18 10.79
N ARG A 5 -4.71 -25.02 11.83
CA ARG A 5 -4.67 -26.49 11.69
C ARG A 5 -5.88 -27.05 10.94
N GLY A 6 -7.07 -26.50 11.18
CA GLY A 6 -8.29 -26.87 10.44
C GLY A 6 -8.23 -26.53 8.96
N ALA A 7 -7.40 -25.56 8.56
CA ALA A 7 -7.08 -25.25 7.18
C ALA A 7 -5.92 -26.11 6.62
N GLY A 8 -5.46 -27.14 7.34
CA GLY A 8 -4.37 -28.02 6.92
C GLY A 8 -2.97 -27.45 7.17
N LEU A 9 -2.84 -26.28 7.80
CA LEU A 9 -1.54 -25.67 8.08
C LEU A 9 -0.84 -26.41 9.23
N LYS A 10 0.34 -26.93 8.94
CA LYS A 10 1.28 -27.46 9.93
C LYS A 10 2.14 -26.30 10.43
N GLY A 11 2.15 -26.06 11.73
CA GLY A 11 2.92 -24.98 12.34
C GLY A 11 3.60 -25.44 13.62
N HIS A 12 4.79 -24.88 13.85
CA HIS A 12 5.49 -24.92 15.13
C HIS A 12 5.16 -23.64 15.88
N ILE A 13 4.61 -23.76 17.09
CA ILE A 13 4.22 -22.62 17.92
C ILE A 13 5.20 -22.53 19.08
N SER A 14 5.81 -21.38 19.25
CA SER A 14 6.67 -21.05 20.39
C SER A 14 6.08 -19.84 21.10
N PRO A 15 6.06 -19.82 22.45
CA PRO A 15 5.64 -18.65 23.20
C PRO A 15 6.62 -17.49 22.98
N ALA A 16 6.09 -16.30 22.72
CA ALA A 16 6.89 -15.07 22.68
C ALA A 16 7.18 -14.61 24.12
N THR A 17 8.39 -14.06 24.34
CA THR A 17 8.80 -13.52 25.64
C THR A 17 8.24 -12.12 25.90
N GLU A 18 7.94 -11.38 24.83
CA GLU A 18 7.40 -10.02 24.87
C GLU A 18 6.25 -9.88 23.87
N SER A 19 5.38 -8.89 24.09
CA SER A 19 4.26 -8.63 23.18
C SER A 19 4.66 -7.66 22.07
N MET A 20 4.56 -8.07 20.81
CA MET A 20 4.63 -7.15 19.67
C MET A 20 3.31 -6.38 19.54
N ARG A 21 3.41 -5.05 19.47
CA ARG A 21 2.27 -4.17 19.25
C ARG A 21 2.54 -3.28 18.05
N PHE A 22 1.55 -3.20 17.17
CA PHE A 22 1.56 -2.29 16.05
C PHE A 22 0.42 -1.30 16.22
N GLU A 23 0.70 -0.03 15.97
CA GLU A 23 -0.26 1.05 16.15
C GLU A 23 -0.34 1.88 14.88
N TRP A 24 -1.58 2.09 14.41
CA TRP A 24 -1.88 2.96 13.29
C TRP A 24 -3.11 3.80 13.65
N LEU A 25 -2.98 5.10 13.47
CA LEU A 25 -4.08 6.05 13.50
C LEU A 25 -4.94 5.90 12.24
N HIS A 26 -4.30 5.75 11.08
CA HIS A 26 -4.97 5.49 9.80
C HIS A 26 -3.99 4.82 8.80
N PRO A 27 -4.49 4.21 7.71
CA PRO A 27 -3.68 3.52 6.72
C PRO A 27 -2.51 4.32 6.13
N PHE A 28 -2.60 5.65 5.97
CA PHE A 28 -1.49 6.42 5.37
C PHE A 28 -0.39 6.82 6.35
N GLN A 29 -0.59 6.63 7.66
CA GLN A 29 0.40 6.99 8.66
C GLN A 29 1.74 6.28 8.39
N LEU A 30 2.80 7.07 8.41
CA LEU A 30 4.17 6.56 8.39
C LEU A 30 4.53 6.08 9.80
N THR A 31 4.24 4.82 10.09
CA THR A 31 4.72 4.20 11.33
C THR A 31 6.08 3.55 11.09
N ASP A 32 6.97 3.66 12.06
CA ASP A 32 8.17 2.82 12.12
C ASP A 32 7.83 1.46 12.72
N PHE A 33 8.57 0.44 12.32
CA PHE A 33 8.38 -0.89 12.89
C PHE A 33 8.82 -0.88 14.36
N PRO A 34 8.12 -1.63 15.23
CA PRO A 34 8.58 -1.80 16.60
C PRO A 34 10.04 -2.30 16.59
N ASN A 35 10.89 -1.66 17.39
CA ASN A 35 12.32 -1.94 17.40
C ASN A 35 12.55 -3.41 17.80
N ALA A 36 13.08 -4.21 16.87
CA ALA A 36 13.29 -5.65 17.02
C ALA A 36 14.50 -5.99 17.91
N ALA A 37 14.87 -5.13 18.86
CA ALA A 37 15.90 -5.41 19.87
C ALA A 37 15.54 -6.60 20.80
N MET A 38 14.36 -7.21 20.57
CA MET A 38 13.86 -8.41 21.23
C MET A 38 14.60 -9.64 20.69
N GLY A 39 15.05 -10.52 21.59
CA GLY A 39 15.99 -11.60 21.29
C GLY A 39 15.67 -12.41 20.03
N GLN A 40 16.64 -12.51 19.13
CA GLN A 40 16.49 -13.27 17.89
C GLN A 40 16.11 -14.73 18.20
N LEU A 41 14.95 -15.15 17.69
CA LEU A 41 14.52 -16.53 17.66
C LEU A 41 15.44 -17.33 16.74
N PRO A 42 15.59 -18.65 16.98
CA PRO A 42 16.38 -19.51 16.11
C PRO A 42 15.91 -19.43 14.65
N THR A 43 16.87 -19.40 13.73
CA THR A 43 16.60 -19.42 12.29
C THR A 43 15.80 -20.67 11.91
N ILE A 44 14.77 -20.48 11.09
CA ILE A 44 14.00 -21.59 10.51
C ILE A 44 14.69 -22.06 9.24
N ASP A 45 15.07 -23.34 9.18
CA ASP A 45 15.61 -23.96 7.97
C ASP A 45 14.49 -24.50 7.08
N VAL A 46 14.47 -24.07 5.81
CA VAL A 46 13.45 -24.47 4.83
C VAL A 46 14.11 -24.98 3.57
N VAL A 47 13.80 -26.22 3.18
CA VAL A 47 14.21 -26.81 1.91
C VAL A 47 12.95 -27.26 1.16
N ALA A 48 12.67 -26.63 0.02
CA ALA A 48 11.51 -26.97 -0.80
C ALA A 48 11.73 -26.52 -2.26
N PRO A 49 11.02 -27.10 -3.24
CA PRO A 49 11.12 -26.66 -4.64
C PRO A 49 10.73 -25.19 -4.83
N SER A 50 9.74 -24.72 -4.09
CA SER A 50 9.24 -23.35 -4.18
C SER A 50 8.88 -22.80 -2.81
N VAL A 51 9.26 -21.55 -2.54
CA VAL A 51 9.09 -20.91 -1.22
C VAL A 51 8.62 -19.47 -1.38
N LEU A 52 7.59 -19.10 -0.62
CA LEU A 52 7.31 -17.71 -0.29
C LEU A 52 7.94 -17.43 1.08
N ARG A 53 8.88 -16.49 1.14
CA ARG A 53 9.51 -16.00 2.38
C ARG A 53 9.01 -14.59 2.64
N PHE A 54 8.35 -14.39 3.78
CA PHE A 54 8.10 -13.04 4.32
C PHE A 54 9.29 -12.57 5.15
N GLY A 55 9.46 -11.25 5.25
CA GLY A 55 10.30 -10.65 6.28
C GLY A 55 9.82 -11.05 7.67
N MET A 56 10.73 -11.07 8.63
CA MET A 56 10.46 -11.56 9.99
C MET A 56 11.07 -10.58 10.98
N LEU A 57 10.30 -10.16 11.99
CA LEU A 57 10.75 -9.17 12.98
C LEU A 57 11.67 -9.79 14.03
N GLU A 58 11.30 -10.94 14.58
CA GLU A 58 11.99 -11.56 15.73
C GLU A 58 12.89 -12.73 15.33
N GLY A 59 13.16 -12.93 14.03
CA GLY A 59 13.93 -14.08 13.56
C GLY A 59 14.21 -14.02 12.07
N SER A 60 14.66 -15.15 11.52
CA SER A 60 14.94 -15.27 10.08
C SER A 60 14.64 -16.69 9.60
N ALA A 61 14.49 -16.84 8.28
CA ALA A 61 14.30 -18.12 7.61
C ALA A 61 15.39 -18.32 6.56
N ARG A 62 16.21 -19.36 6.75
CA ARG A 62 17.24 -19.76 5.77
C ARG A 62 16.60 -20.71 4.77
N VAL A 63 16.49 -20.25 3.53
CA VAL A 63 15.74 -20.93 2.46
C VAL A 63 16.69 -21.54 1.44
N GLN A 64 16.48 -22.80 1.09
CA GLN A 64 17.12 -23.47 -0.04
C GLN A 64 16.03 -23.94 -1.01
N ALA A 65 15.87 -23.25 -2.16
CA ALA A 65 14.79 -23.55 -3.10
C ALA A 65 15.16 -23.30 -4.57
N GLU A 66 14.38 -23.85 -5.51
CA GLU A 66 14.56 -23.54 -6.94
C GLU A 66 13.99 -22.15 -7.24
N ARG A 67 12.75 -21.90 -6.84
CA ARG A 67 12.04 -20.63 -7.07
C ARG A 67 11.61 -20.00 -5.74
N VAL A 68 11.90 -18.73 -5.54
CA VAL A 68 11.58 -18.00 -4.32
C VAL A 68 10.85 -16.70 -4.62
N VAL A 69 9.76 -16.45 -3.91
CA VAL A 69 9.20 -15.11 -3.74
C VAL A 69 9.66 -14.60 -2.38
N TYR A 70 10.33 -13.46 -2.35
CA TYR A 70 10.80 -12.84 -1.12
C TYR A 70 10.09 -11.50 -0.92
N SER A 71 9.23 -11.43 0.10
CA SER A 71 8.56 -10.19 0.51
C SER A 71 9.36 -9.54 1.62
N LEU A 72 9.83 -8.31 1.39
CA LEU A 72 10.51 -7.55 2.43
C LEU A 72 9.49 -7.04 3.46
N GLN A 73 9.92 -6.92 4.72
CA GLN A 73 9.10 -6.33 5.79
C GLN A 73 9.95 -5.44 6.71
N ASN A 74 11.19 -5.84 7.03
CA ASN A 74 12.14 -5.05 7.82
C ASN A 74 13.48 -4.85 7.11
N GLU A 75 14.22 -3.84 7.60
CA GLU A 75 15.29 -3.13 6.91
C GLU A 75 16.64 -3.86 6.83
N THR A 76 16.76 -5.06 7.41
CA THR A 76 18.08 -5.50 7.88
C THR A 76 18.69 -6.71 7.19
N GLU A 77 17.99 -7.40 6.28
CA GLU A 77 18.58 -8.60 5.67
C GLU A 77 18.26 -8.77 4.18
N GLY A 78 19.30 -8.66 3.36
CA GLY A 78 19.28 -9.10 1.96
C GLY A 78 19.00 -10.60 1.88
N PHE A 79 18.33 -11.07 0.82
CA PHE A 79 17.87 -12.47 0.73
C PHE A 79 18.98 -13.49 1.03
N PHE A 80 20.19 -13.25 0.51
CA PHE A 80 21.34 -14.14 0.61
C PHE A 80 22.14 -14.03 1.90
N GLU A 81 21.93 -12.99 2.72
CA GLU A 81 22.81 -12.66 3.85
C GLU A 81 22.80 -13.72 4.97
N ASN A 82 21.67 -14.41 5.21
CA ASN A 82 21.60 -15.54 6.15
C ASN A 82 22.05 -16.89 5.56
N GLY A 83 22.60 -16.89 4.34
CA GLY A 83 22.95 -18.10 3.61
C GLY A 83 21.77 -18.77 2.89
N SER A 84 20.65 -18.07 2.67
CA SER A 84 19.61 -18.55 1.76
C SER A 84 20.13 -18.61 0.32
N ASN A 85 19.52 -19.44 -0.51
CA ASN A 85 19.85 -19.61 -1.91
C ASN A 85 18.61 -19.91 -2.75
N ALA A 86 18.63 -19.42 -3.99
CA ALA A 86 17.59 -19.64 -4.98
C ALA A 86 18.20 -19.73 -6.39
N LYS A 87 17.55 -20.43 -7.33
CA LYS A 87 17.90 -20.30 -8.76
C LYS A 87 17.11 -19.20 -9.44
N GLU A 88 15.88 -18.97 -8.99
CA GLU A 88 15.01 -17.89 -9.43
C GLU A 88 14.44 -17.16 -8.23
N LEU A 89 14.49 -15.83 -8.28
CA LEU A 89 14.03 -14.96 -7.21
C LEU A 89 13.11 -13.88 -7.76
N VAL A 90 11.97 -13.68 -7.13
CA VAL A 90 11.17 -12.45 -7.27
C VAL A 90 11.11 -11.77 -5.94
N MET A 91 11.59 -10.53 -5.88
CA MET A 91 11.44 -9.67 -4.71
C MET A 91 10.12 -8.90 -4.82
N VAL A 92 9.25 -9.02 -3.83
CA VAL A 92 8.05 -8.19 -3.70
C VAL A 92 8.38 -7.12 -2.68
N ILE A 93 8.37 -5.86 -3.11
CA ILE A 93 8.88 -4.75 -2.32
C ILE A 93 8.04 -3.50 -2.54
N SER A 94 7.81 -2.71 -1.50
CA SER A 94 7.23 -1.37 -1.63
C SER A 94 8.30 -0.31 -1.98
N GLU A 95 7.89 0.81 -2.56
CA GLU A 95 8.80 1.95 -2.79
C GLU A 95 9.48 2.41 -1.49
N ARG A 96 8.74 2.43 -0.37
CA ARG A 96 9.29 2.80 0.95
C ARG A 96 10.32 1.80 1.47
N GLU A 97 10.08 0.50 1.30
CA GLU A 97 11.06 -0.54 1.64
C GLU A 97 12.31 -0.44 0.75
N LEU A 98 12.12 -0.17 -0.54
CA LEU A 98 13.22 0.03 -1.48
C LEU A 98 14.06 1.26 -1.11
N GLU A 99 13.41 2.37 -0.76
CA GLU A 99 14.05 3.60 -0.30
C GLU A 99 14.90 3.39 0.96
N ARG A 100 14.37 2.65 1.93
CA ARG A 100 15.08 2.32 3.18
C ARG A 100 16.24 1.35 2.97
N MET A 101 16.07 0.37 2.11
CA MET A 101 17.10 -0.62 1.81
C MET A 101 18.30 0.04 1.08
N LEU A 102 18.04 1.06 0.26
CA LEU A 102 19.06 1.77 -0.51
C LEU A 102 18.90 3.30 -0.35
N PRO A 103 19.25 3.87 0.82
CA PRO A 103 18.97 5.27 1.13
C PRO A 103 19.80 6.26 0.31
N GLU A 104 21.00 5.85 -0.15
CA GLU A 104 21.93 6.70 -0.90
C GLU A 104 21.52 6.94 -2.36
N ALA A 105 20.70 6.07 -2.92
CA ALA A 105 20.21 6.21 -4.29
C ALA A 105 19.08 7.26 -4.36
N ARG A 106 18.96 7.98 -5.48
CA ARG A 106 18.02 9.13 -5.57
C ARG A 106 16.66 8.76 -6.11
N THR A 107 16.60 7.85 -7.08
CA THR A 107 15.34 7.44 -7.73
C THR A 107 15.04 5.96 -7.49
N ALA A 108 13.79 5.54 -7.69
CA ALA A 108 13.44 4.11 -7.67
C ALA A 108 14.18 3.32 -8.76
N SER A 109 14.41 3.94 -9.93
CA SER A 109 15.15 3.31 -11.03
C SER A 109 16.62 3.05 -10.67
N ASP A 110 17.28 4.01 -10.00
CA ASP A 110 18.67 3.84 -9.54
C ASP A 110 18.77 2.68 -8.52
N ARG A 111 17.80 2.59 -7.61
CA ARG A 111 17.74 1.52 -6.59
C ARG A 111 17.55 0.14 -7.22
N ILE A 112 16.65 0.04 -8.19
CA ILE A 112 16.43 -1.21 -8.95
C ILE A 112 17.69 -1.61 -9.72
N ALA A 113 18.35 -0.65 -10.39
CA ALA A 113 19.60 -0.91 -11.10
C ALA A 113 20.69 -1.41 -10.14
N GLN A 114 20.85 -0.76 -8.99
CA GLN A 114 21.82 -1.17 -7.97
C GLN A 114 21.56 -2.59 -7.46
N LEU A 115 20.30 -3.00 -7.24
CA LEU A 115 19.96 -4.38 -6.87
C LEU A 115 20.31 -5.39 -7.96
N PHE A 116 20.04 -5.05 -9.23
CA PHE A 116 20.36 -5.94 -10.35
C PHE A 116 21.86 -6.13 -10.58
N GLU A 117 22.66 -5.12 -10.24
CA GLU A 117 24.13 -5.13 -10.33
C GLU A 117 24.81 -5.75 -9.11
N HIS A 118 24.10 -5.90 -7.99
CA HIS A 118 24.69 -6.44 -6.77
C HIS A 118 25.12 -7.90 -6.94
N ASN A 119 26.37 -8.20 -6.56
CA ASN A 119 27.03 -9.48 -6.87
C ASN A 119 26.27 -10.71 -6.35
N ASP A 120 25.62 -10.62 -5.19
CA ASP A 120 24.86 -11.72 -4.61
C ASP A 120 23.70 -12.18 -5.52
N TYR A 121 23.15 -11.28 -6.34
CA TYR A 121 22.06 -11.59 -7.28
C TYR A 121 22.58 -12.02 -8.66
N SER A 122 23.88 -11.90 -8.93
CA SER A 122 24.48 -12.17 -10.25
C SER A 122 24.23 -13.62 -10.72
N ALA A 123 24.33 -14.59 -9.81
CA ALA A 123 24.21 -16.02 -10.06
C ALA A 123 22.77 -16.51 -10.34
N LEU A 124 21.75 -15.67 -10.12
CA LEU A 124 20.36 -16.02 -10.38
C LEU A 124 20.09 -16.22 -11.87
N ARG A 125 19.41 -17.34 -12.21
CA ARG A 125 18.93 -17.60 -13.58
C ARG A 125 17.88 -16.57 -13.98
N HIS A 126 16.92 -16.33 -13.09
CA HIS A 126 15.89 -15.30 -13.21
C HIS A 126 15.84 -14.46 -11.94
N PHE A 127 15.82 -13.14 -12.12
CA PHE A 127 15.62 -12.18 -11.03
C PHE A 127 14.65 -11.11 -11.51
N ALA A 128 13.61 -10.84 -10.72
CA ALA A 128 12.70 -9.74 -10.94
C ALA A 128 12.33 -9.06 -9.63
N ILE A 129 11.88 -7.81 -9.73
CA ILE A 129 11.36 -7.02 -8.62
C ILE A 129 9.91 -6.66 -8.97
N LEU A 130 8.97 -7.04 -8.12
CA LEU A 130 7.59 -6.60 -8.16
C LEU A 130 7.45 -5.41 -7.19
N LEU A 131 7.54 -4.20 -7.75
CA LEU A 131 7.53 -2.96 -7.00
C LEU A 131 6.09 -2.46 -6.82
N ARG A 132 5.71 -2.15 -5.58
CA ARG A 132 4.40 -1.58 -5.23
C ARG A 132 4.54 -0.15 -4.71
N ASN A 133 3.72 0.77 -5.20
CA ASN A 133 3.63 2.11 -4.60
C ASN A 133 2.61 2.16 -3.44
N GLU A 134 2.55 3.30 -2.75
CA GLU A 134 1.65 3.47 -1.60
C GLU A 134 0.16 3.36 -1.97
N LEU A 135 -0.25 3.67 -3.20
CA LEU A 135 -1.65 3.53 -3.64
C LEU A 135 -2.02 2.13 -4.17
N GLY A 136 -1.06 1.21 -4.24
CA GLY A 136 -1.26 -0.15 -4.73
C GLY A 136 -1.10 -0.33 -6.23
N ASP A 137 -0.51 0.64 -6.94
CA ASP A 137 0.03 0.38 -8.28
C ASP A 137 1.21 -0.58 -8.19
N VAL A 138 1.34 -1.43 -9.19
CA VAL A 138 2.38 -2.46 -9.26
C VAL A 138 3.14 -2.31 -10.58
N THR A 139 4.47 -2.38 -10.50
CA THR A 139 5.36 -2.44 -11.66
C THR A 139 6.27 -3.64 -11.53
N LEU A 140 6.31 -4.48 -12.56
CA LEU A 140 7.23 -5.59 -12.64
C LEU A 140 8.52 -5.12 -13.32
N HIS A 141 9.66 -5.35 -12.68
CA HIS A 141 10.98 -5.07 -13.21
C HIS A 141 11.74 -6.40 -13.36
N PRO A 142 11.74 -7.03 -14.53
CA PRO A 142 12.62 -8.18 -14.78
C PRO A 142 14.05 -7.69 -15.04
N ARG A 143 15.08 -8.40 -14.54
CA ARG A 143 16.48 -7.98 -14.66
C ARG A 143 16.96 -7.81 -16.11
N ARG A 144 16.42 -8.60 -17.04
CA ARG A 144 16.93 -8.72 -18.42
C ARG A 144 15.95 -8.18 -19.48
N SER A 145 14.90 -7.47 -19.08
CA SER A 145 13.94 -6.86 -19.99
C SER A 145 13.42 -5.54 -19.44
N SER A 146 12.65 -4.82 -20.25
CA SER A 146 12.03 -3.57 -19.83
C SER A 146 11.02 -3.81 -18.70
N ALA A 147 10.86 -2.79 -17.86
CA ALA A 147 9.82 -2.78 -16.83
C ALA A 147 8.43 -2.82 -17.46
N VAL A 148 7.52 -3.57 -16.82
CA VAL A 148 6.13 -3.73 -17.23
C VAL A 148 5.25 -3.11 -16.17
N LYS A 149 4.54 -2.04 -16.54
CA LYS A 149 3.52 -1.44 -15.68
C LYS A 149 2.29 -2.33 -15.67
N VAL A 150 1.94 -2.88 -14.51
CA VAL A 150 0.73 -3.69 -14.35
C VAL A 150 -0.48 -2.76 -14.36
N PRO A 151 -1.61 -3.14 -15.00
CA PRO A 151 -2.81 -2.33 -14.94
C PRO A 151 -3.23 -2.04 -13.49
N THR A 152 -3.59 -0.79 -13.23
CA THR A 152 -4.18 -0.41 -11.94
C THR A 152 -5.65 -0.81 -11.91
N TYR A 153 -6.06 -1.50 -10.86
CA TYR A 153 -7.45 -1.90 -10.65
C TYR A 153 -8.15 -1.00 -9.63
N ALA A 154 -9.40 -0.64 -9.93
CA ALA A 154 -10.18 0.28 -9.10
C ALA A 154 -10.66 -0.40 -7.82
N SER A 155 -10.67 0.34 -6.72
CA SER A 155 -11.29 -0.05 -5.45
C SER A 155 -12.30 0.99 -4.99
N ALA A 156 -13.39 0.57 -4.34
CA ALA A 156 -14.41 1.48 -3.82
C ALA A 156 -14.03 2.12 -2.47
N SER A 157 -13.08 1.52 -1.76
CA SER A 157 -12.59 1.90 -0.43
C SER A 157 -11.11 1.55 -0.32
N TYR A 158 -10.42 2.02 0.72
CA TYR A 158 -8.99 1.86 0.85
C TYR A 158 -8.53 1.42 2.24
N PHE A 159 -7.97 0.21 2.28
CA PHE A 159 -7.36 -0.42 3.44
C PHE A 159 -6.02 -1.06 3.04
N LYS A 160 -4.90 -0.55 3.57
CA LYS A 160 -3.56 -0.98 3.12
C LYS A 160 -2.82 -1.92 4.07
N ILE A 161 -3.27 -2.08 5.31
CA ILE A 161 -2.54 -2.89 6.30
C ILE A 161 -2.56 -4.36 5.85
N GLY A 162 -1.39 -5.00 5.77
CA GLY A 162 -1.24 -6.37 5.25
C GLY A 162 -1.31 -6.49 3.71
N SER A 163 -1.44 -5.38 2.99
CA SER A 163 -1.54 -5.38 1.51
C SER A 163 -0.28 -5.92 0.82
N GLY A 164 0.90 -5.69 1.38
CA GLY A 164 2.16 -6.28 0.91
C GLY A 164 2.14 -7.80 1.00
N ASP A 165 1.67 -8.34 2.13
CA ASP A 165 1.58 -9.79 2.34
C ASP A 165 0.60 -10.45 1.36
N VAL A 166 -0.54 -9.80 1.13
CA VAL A 166 -1.55 -10.23 0.16
C VAL A 166 -0.98 -10.23 -1.26
N LEU A 167 -0.27 -9.17 -1.64
CA LEU A 167 0.37 -9.09 -2.96
C LEU A 167 1.39 -10.23 -3.13
N ALA A 168 2.26 -10.45 -2.14
CA ALA A 168 3.27 -11.49 -2.19
C ALA A 168 2.67 -12.90 -2.20
N ALA A 169 1.64 -13.16 -1.40
CA ALA A 169 0.93 -14.43 -1.37
C ALA A 169 0.21 -14.73 -2.69
N ALA A 170 -0.51 -13.74 -3.25
CA ALA A 170 -1.21 -13.89 -4.51
C ALA A 170 -0.23 -14.11 -5.68
N PHE A 171 0.87 -13.35 -5.71
CA PHE A 171 1.93 -13.54 -6.71
C PHE A 171 2.59 -14.92 -6.59
N ALA A 172 2.93 -15.34 -5.37
CA ALA A 172 3.52 -16.64 -5.12
C ALA A 172 2.61 -17.79 -5.53
N HIS A 173 1.31 -17.71 -5.22
CA HIS A 173 0.35 -18.72 -5.67
C HIS A 173 0.30 -18.82 -7.20
N ALA A 174 0.24 -17.68 -7.88
CA ALA A 174 0.19 -17.65 -9.35
C ALA A 174 1.48 -18.17 -10.01
N TRP A 175 2.64 -17.70 -9.54
CA TRP A 175 3.93 -18.00 -10.17
C TRP A 175 4.54 -19.32 -9.70
N LEU A 176 4.56 -19.57 -8.38
CA LEU A 176 5.18 -20.75 -7.81
C LEU A 176 4.29 -21.99 -7.95
N GLU A 177 3.03 -21.90 -7.56
CA GLU A 177 2.12 -23.06 -7.50
C GLU A 177 1.45 -23.34 -8.84
N GLU A 178 0.82 -22.33 -9.45
CA GLU A 178 0.12 -22.51 -10.72
C GLU A 178 1.01 -22.41 -11.97
N GLY A 179 2.26 -21.97 -11.81
CA GLY A 179 3.24 -21.92 -12.91
C GLY A 179 2.93 -20.87 -13.99
N GLN A 180 2.16 -19.83 -13.66
CA GLN A 180 1.95 -18.68 -14.54
C GLN A 180 3.27 -17.96 -14.83
N ASP A 181 3.38 -17.25 -15.95
CA ASP A 181 4.53 -16.37 -16.20
C ASP A 181 4.52 -15.14 -15.27
N LEU A 182 5.63 -14.39 -15.25
CA LEU A 182 5.80 -13.26 -14.34
C LEU A 182 4.77 -12.15 -14.55
N GLU A 183 4.37 -11.88 -15.80
CA GLU A 183 3.43 -10.80 -16.11
C GLU A 183 2.00 -11.19 -15.71
N ALA A 184 1.59 -12.41 -16.03
CA ALA A 184 0.30 -12.96 -15.63
C ALA A 184 0.18 -13.06 -14.09
N ALA A 185 1.24 -13.51 -13.41
CA ALA A 185 1.28 -13.55 -11.96
C ALA A 185 1.22 -12.14 -11.34
N ALA A 186 1.90 -11.16 -11.92
CA ALA A 186 1.85 -9.77 -11.49
C ALA A 186 0.45 -9.15 -11.66
N ASP A 187 -0.21 -9.40 -12.79
CA ASP A 187 -1.59 -8.96 -13.03
C ASP A 187 -2.56 -9.57 -12.01
N ARG A 188 -2.50 -10.88 -11.79
CA ARG A 188 -3.34 -11.56 -10.80
C ARG A 188 -3.10 -11.06 -9.39
N ALA A 189 -1.84 -10.81 -9.03
CA ALA A 189 -1.48 -10.25 -7.74
C ALA A 189 -2.06 -8.83 -7.57
N ALA A 190 -1.99 -7.98 -8.60
CA ALA A 190 -2.58 -6.64 -8.57
C ALA A 190 -4.11 -6.65 -8.47
N ARG A 191 -4.80 -7.58 -9.15
CA ARG A 191 -6.26 -7.75 -9.03
C ARG A 191 -6.65 -8.25 -7.64
N SER A 192 -5.86 -9.17 -7.07
CA SER A 192 -6.03 -9.67 -5.70
C SER A 192 -5.82 -8.56 -4.66
N LEU A 193 -4.81 -7.72 -4.89
CA LEU A 193 -4.53 -6.55 -4.08
C LEU A 193 -5.71 -5.56 -4.10
N ALA A 194 -6.26 -5.25 -5.28
CA ALA A 194 -7.41 -4.36 -5.38
C ALA A 194 -8.67 -4.92 -4.68
N TRP A 195 -8.89 -6.23 -4.76
CA TRP A 195 -9.95 -6.90 -4.00
C TRP A 195 -9.78 -6.73 -2.49
N PHE A 196 -8.56 -6.95 -2.00
CA PHE A 196 -8.24 -6.85 -0.57
C PHE A 196 -8.33 -5.42 -0.06
N ILE A 197 -7.75 -4.45 -0.79
CA ILE A 197 -7.68 -3.04 -0.39
C ILE A 197 -9.06 -2.43 -0.24
N GLN A 198 -10.09 -2.96 -0.89
CA GLN A 198 -11.46 -2.47 -0.73
C GLN A 198 -11.89 -2.53 0.75
N ASP A 199 -11.99 -3.71 1.36
CA ASP A 199 -12.49 -3.82 2.74
C ASP A 199 -11.76 -4.91 3.55
N ALA A 200 -10.44 -5.00 3.42
CA ALA A 200 -9.63 -6.08 4.01
C ALA A 200 -10.16 -7.49 3.66
N ARG A 201 -10.67 -7.65 2.43
CA ARG A 201 -11.50 -8.80 2.05
C ARG A 201 -10.66 -10.07 1.92
N LEU A 202 -10.89 -10.98 2.87
CA LEU A 202 -10.36 -12.34 2.86
C LEU A 202 -11.50 -13.36 3.08
N PRO A 203 -11.42 -14.56 2.49
CA PRO A 203 -10.36 -15.06 1.61
C PRO A 203 -10.37 -14.37 0.23
N LEU A 204 -9.25 -14.47 -0.48
CA LEU A 204 -9.17 -14.03 -1.87
C LEU A 204 -10.03 -14.95 -2.76
N PRO A 205 -10.79 -14.42 -3.72
CA PRO A 205 -11.57 -15.24 -4.63
C PRO A 205 -10.67 -15.89 -5.68
N MET A 206 -11.24 -16.83 -6.42
CA MET A 206 -10.59 -17.41 -7.59
C MET A 206 -10.39 -16.36 -8.69
N ASP A 207 -9.44 -16.60 -9.59
CA ASP A 207 -8.99 -15.61 -10.57
C ASP A 207 -10.12 -15.02 -11.45
N HIS A 208 -11.09 -15.83 -11.87
CA HIS A 208 -12.22 -15.37 -12.68
C HIS A 208 -13.17 -14.39 -11.95
N ALA A 209 -13.15 -14.36 -10.62
CA ALA A 209 -13.99 -13.50 -9.79
C ALA A 209 -13.23 -12.27 -9.26
N LEU A 210 -11.93 -12.16 -9.54
CA LEU A 210 -11.13 -10.98 -9.21
C LEU A 210 -11.53 -9.78 -10.07
N PRO A 211 -11.42 -8.54 -9.53
CA PRO A 211 -11.81 -7.33 -10.25
C PRO A 211 -11.06 -7.18 -11.57
N THR A 212 -11.76 -6.74 -12.59
CA THR A 212 -11.20 -6.45 -13.92
C THR A 212 -11.31 -4.96 -14.29
N ARG A 213 -12.10 -4.19 -13.52
CA ARG A 213 -12.27 -2.74 -13.73
C ARG A 213 -10.95 -2.03 -13.43
N ARG A 214 -10.39 -1.41 -14.46
CA ARG A 214 -9.17 -0.61 -14.34
C ARG A 214 -9.50 0.79 -13.83
N SER A 215 -8.59 1.39 -13.08
CA SER A 215 -8.63 2.82 -12.77
C SER A 215 -7.62 3.56 -13.62
N SER A 216 -7.96 4.79 -14.03
CA SER A 216 -6.96 5.71 -14.58
C SER A 216 -5.93 6.01 -13.50
N GLY A 217 -4.64 5.83 -13.80
CA GLY A 217 -3.53 6.20 -12.92
C GLY A 217 -3.32 7.72 -12.83
N PHE A 218 -4.40 8.49 -12.70
CA PHE A 218 -4.33 9.91 -12.41
C PHE A 218 -3.85 10.06 -10.97
N PHE A 219 -2.80 10.85 -10.79
CA PHE A 219 -2.27 11.26 -9.52
C PHE A 219 -2.09 12.78 -9.58
N PRO A 220 -2.79 13.57 -8.77
CA PRO A 220 -2.71 15.01 -8.86
C PRO A 220 -1.38 15.52 -8.30
N ASP A 221 -0.76 16.49 -8.98
CA ASP A 221 0.43 17.19 -8.47
C ASP A 221 0.08 18.18 -7.34
N ARG A 222 -1.21 18.54 -7.23
CA ARG A 222 -1.74 19.47 -6.24
C ARG A 222 -3.12 19.05 -5.77
N VAL A 223 -3.36 19.13 -4.46
CA VAL A 223 -4.68 18.92 -3.85
C VAL A 223 -5.05 20.07 -2.93
N ARG A 224 -6.35 20.24 -2.69
CA ARG A 224 -6.87 21.20 -1.71
C ARG A 224 -7.58 20.48 -0.58
N ILE A 225 -7.36 20.91 0.66
CA ILE A 225 -8.06 20.42 1.84
C ILE A 225 -8.79 21.59 2.51
N LEU A 226 -10.11 21.47 2.65
CA LEU A 226 -10.99 22.42 3.32
C LEU A 226 -11.59 21.79 4.56
N GLY A 227 -11.76 22.56 5.63
CA GLY A 227 -12.47 22.11 6.82
C GLY A 227 -12.43 23.13 7.95
N SER A 228 -12.84 22.68 9.14
CA SER A 228 -12.61 23.40 10.38
C SER A 228 -11.57 22.64 11.22
N GLU A 229 -10.68 23.34 11.92
CA GLU A 229 -9.75 22.69 12.85
C GLU A 229 -10.52 22.15 14.06
N THR A 230 -10.85 20.86 14.02
CA THR A 230 -11.19 20.11 15.24
C THR A 230 -10.00 19.31 15.69
N LEU A 231 -9.90 19.04 17.00
CA LEU A 231 -8.80 18.26 17.57
C LEU A 231 -8.68 16.88 16.91
N GLU A 232 -9.82 16.25 16.58
CA GLU A 232 -9.86 14.96 15.90
C GLU A 232 -9.30 15.05 14.46
N MET A 233 -9.63 16.12 13.73
CA MET A 233 -9.15 16.33 12.36
C MET A 233 -7.68 16.76 12.32
N GLY A 234 -7.23 17.54 13.31
CA GLY A 234 -5.85 18.02 13.37
C GLY A 234 -4.82 16.89 13.38
N GLN A 235 -5.06 15.82 14.15
CA GLN A 235 -4.15 14.66 14.19
C GLN A 235 -4.11 13.89 12.86
N LEU A 236 -5.28 13.67 12.24
CA LEU A 236 -5.37 13.01 10.92
C LEU A 236 -4.67 13.84 9.83
N LEU A 237 -4.82 15.17 9.89
CA LEU A 237 -4.22 16.09 8.94
C LEU A 237 -2.70 16.12 9.06
N VAL A 238 -2.15 16.25 10.27
CA VAL A 238 -0.69 16.25 10.46
C VAL A 238 -0.05 14.98 9.92
N ALA A 239 -0.61 13.81 10.23
CA ALA A 239 -0.10 12.53 9.73
C ALA A 239 -0.23 12.39 8.20
N THR A 240 -1.26 13.00 7.62
CA THR A 240 -1.49 12.98 6.17
C THR A 240 -0.61 13.95 5.40
N LEU A 241 -0.33 15.13 5.96
CA LEU A 241 0.50 16.14 5.33
C LEU A 241 1.92 15.65 5.09
N ASP A 242 2.56 15.03 6.10
CA ASP A 242 3.89 14.42 5.96
C ASP A 242 3.89 13.34 4.86
N TRP A 243 2.82 12.55 4.78
CA TRP A 243 2.69 11.55 3.72
C TRP A 243 2.52 12.20 2.32
N LEU A 244 1.65 13.20 2.16
CA LEU A 244 1.40 13.90 0.89
C LEU A 244 2.66 14.64 0.38
N GLU A 245 3.41 15.27 1.29
CA GLU A 245 4.67 15.96 0.97
C GLU A 245 5.70 14.99 0.40
N ARG A 246 5.82 13.78 0.96
CA ARG A 246 6.71 12.73 0.43
C ARG A 246 6.30 12.23 -0.95
N GLN A 247 5.00 12.23 -1.23
CA GLN A 247 4.49 11.95 -2.58
C GLN A 247 4.71 13.12 -3.56
N LYS A 248 5.35 14.21 -3.10
CA LYS A 248 5.59 15.46 -3.87
C LYS A 248 4.28 16.12 -4.34
N ILE A 249 3.22 15.96 -3.56
CA ILE A 249 1.93 16.60 -3.83
C ILE A 249 1.89 17.92 -3.09
N GLU A 250 1.65 19.01 -3.82
CA GLU A 250 1.41 20.31 -3.21
C GLU A 250 0.04 20.31 -2.51
N VAL A 251 0.01 20.65 -1.22
CA VAL A 251 -1.22 20.73 -0.44
C VAL A 251 -1.57 22.19 -0.18
N VAL A 252 -2.72 22.62 -0.69
CA VAL A 252 -3.34 23.91 -0.32
C VAL A 252 -4.35 23.64 0.79
N MET A 253 -4.12 24.22 1.97
CA MET A 253 -4.95 24.02 3.14
C MET A 253 -5.65 25.32 3.53
N GLU A 254 -6.97 25.27 3.68
CA GLU A 254 -7.79 26.39 4.15
C GLU A 254 -8.67 25.85 5.28
N LEU A 255 -8.28 26.13 6.52
CA LEU A 255 -9.02 25.75 7.72
C LEU A 255 -9.63 27.01 8.36
N ASP A 256 -10.80 26.86 8.96
CA ASP A 256 -11.51 27.91 9.72
C ASP A 256 -11.83 29.19 8.94
N GLY A 257 -11.91 29.11 7.61
CA GLY A 257 -12.42 30.19 6.77
C GLY A 257 -11.44 31.34 6.50
N GLU A 258 -10.17 31.24 6.91
CA GLU A 258 -9.15 32.21 6.54
C GLU A 258 -8.38 31.76 5.28
N GLY A 259 -8.79 32.22 4.10
CA GLY A 259 -7.87 32.31 2.95
C GLY A 259 -8.41 32.11 1.54
N SER A 260 -8.22 33.17 0.74
CA SER A 260 -7.99 33.29 -0.71
C SER A 260 -8.93 32.66 -1.75
N ARG A 261 -9.10 33.38 -2.87
CA ARG A 261 -9.86 32.96 -4.06
C ARG A 261 -9.30 31.62 -4.58
N ALA A 262 -10.18 30.62 -4.64
CA ALA A 262 -9.89 29.26 -5.06
C ALA A 262 -9.03 29.18 -6.34
N PRO A 263 -7.98 28.33 -6.38
CA PRO A 263 -7.47 27.84 -7.64
C PRO A 263 -8.58 27.00 -8.30
N ALA A 264 -9.04 27.41 -9.47
CA ALA A 264 -9.95 26.61 -10.29
C ALA A 264 -9.25 25.28 -10.64
N ASP A 265 -10.04 24.20 -10.75
CA ASP A 265 -9.60 22.90 -11.30
C ASP A 265 -8.74 21.98 -10.38
N VAL A 266 -8.65 22.27 -9.07
CA VAL A 266 -7.91 21.40 -8.12
C VAL A 266 -8.83 20.41 -7.40
N PRO A 267 -8.48 19.10 -7.34
CA PRO A 267 -9.22 18.12 -6.52
C PRO A 267 -9.26 18.56 -5.07
N THR A 268 -10.45 18.61 -4.49
CA THR A 268 -10.69 19.16 -3.15
C THR A 268 -11.29 18.11 -2.23
N LEU A 269 -10.64 17.89 -1.10
CA LEU A 269 -11.17 17.16 0.05
C LEU A 269 -11.81 18.15 1.01
N VAL A 270 -13.09 17.96 1.31
CA VAL A 270 -13.84 18.74 2.29
C VAL A 270 -14.03 17.88 3.53
N LEU A 271 -13.58 18.36 4.68
CA LEU A 271 -13.72 17.71 5.97
C LEU A 271 -14.92 18.31 6.69
N VAL A 272 -15.91 17.47 6.99
CA VAL A 272 -17.09 17.87 7.77
C VAL A 272 -17.17 16.99 9.01
N GLY A 273 -16.69 17.56 10.13
CA GLY A 273 -16.67 16.89 11.42
C GLY A 273 -18.01 16.97 12.15
N ALA A 274 -18.21 16.11 13.15
CA ALA A 274 -19.47 16.04 13.92
C ALA A 274 -19.88 17.35 14.62
N ARG A 275 -18.93 18.29 14.79
CA ARG A 275 -19.13 19.61 15.41
C ARG A 275 -19.21 20.76 14.41
N THR A 276 -19.10 20.49 13.11
CA THR A 276 -19.20 21.52 12.07
C THR A 276 -20.61 22.09 12.04
N MET A 277 -20.73 23.42 12.20
CA MET A 277 -22.00 24.13 12.22
C MET A 277 -22.59 24.29 10.82
N LEU A 278 -23.90 24.51 10.73
CA LEU A 278 -24.61 24.60 9.45
C LEU A 278 -24.13 25.76 8.55
N ASN A 279 -23.76 26.89 9.14
CA ASN A 279 -23.16 28.02 8.41
C ASN A 279 -21.79 27.63 7.84
N GLU A 280 -20.94 26.96 8.61
CA GLU A 280 -19.64 26.47 8.15
C GLU A 280 -19.80 25.47 7.00
N VAL A 281 -20.78 24.56 7.07
CA VAL A 281 -21.11 23.64 5.96
C VAL A 281 -21.45 24.40 4.68
N ARG A 282 -22.23 25.50 4.77
CA ARG A 282 -22.57 26.33 3.62
C ARG A 282 -21.36 27.04 3.03
N ASP A 283 -20.46 27.53 3.88
CA ASP A 283 -19.24 28.20 3.45
C ASP A 283 -18.28 27.21 2.77
N LEU A 284 -18.09 26.02 3.35
CA LEU A 284 -17.32 24.92 2.73
C LEU A 284 -17.90 24.50 1.38
N ALA A 285 -19.22 24.43 1.26
CA ALA A 285 -19.91 24.12 0.00
C ALA A 285 -19.69 25.18 -1.08
N ALA A 286 -19.75 26.46 -0.70
CA ALA A 286 -19.48 27.57 -1.61
C ALA A 286 -18.01 27.59 -2.05
N SER A 287 -17.06 27.41 -1.13
CA SER A 287 -15.62 27.42 -1.44
C SER A 287 -15.21 26.25 -2.33
N SER A 288 -15.84 25.08 -2.18
CA SER A 288 -15.57 23.89 -2.99
C SER A 288 -16.33 23.85 -4.33
N ALA A 289 -17.18 24.85 -4.62
CA ALA A 289 -18.05 24.89 -5.81
C ALA A 289 -17.33 24.61 -7.14
N THR A 290 -16.12 25.15 -7.29
CA THR A 290 -15.31 25.13 -8.51
C THR A 290 -14.26 24.02 -8.57
N ALA A 291 -14.25 23.11 -7.59
CA ALA A 291 -13.32 21.99 -7.56
C ALA A 291 -13.56 21.05 -8.76
N SER A 292 -12.48 20.60 -9.41
CA SER A 292 -12.57 19.61 -10.50
C SER A 292 -13.10 18.26 -10.02
N ARG A 293 -12.82 17.95 -8.76
CA ARG A 293 -13.40 16.82 -8.02
C ARG A 293 -13.64 17.25 -6.58
N ARG A 294 -14.81 16.90 -6.04
CA ARG A 294 -15.17 17.17 -4.66
C ARG A 294 -15.39 15.87 -3.91
N ILE A 295 -14.50 15.59 -2.95
CA ILE A 295 -14.66 14.50 -1.99
C ILE A 295 -15.08 15.12 -0.66
N VAL A 296 -16.17 14.64 -0.07
CA VAL A 296 -16.65 15.08 1.24
C VAL A 296 -16.44 13.93 2.22
N PHE A 297 -15.47 14.11 3.12
CA PHE A 297 -15.31 13.24 4.26
C PHE A 297 -16.25 13.70 5.37
N SER A 298 -17.17 12.83 5.77
CA SER A 298 -18.04 13.07 6.90
C SER A 298 -18.37 11.78 7.61
N ASN A 299 -18.27 11.79 8.93
CA ASN A 299 -18.61 10.64 9.74
C ASN A 299 -19.94 10.88 10.47
N GLY A 300 -21.01 10.24 9.99
CA GLY A 300 -22.30 10.20 10.70
C GLY A 300 -23.19 11.45 10.59
N ILE A 301 -22.99 12.30 9.57
CA ILE A 301 -23.82 13.49 9.34
C ILE A 301 -24.71 13.28 8.11
N ALA A 302 -26.02 13.18 8.33
CA ALA A 302 -27.01 13.06 7.26
C ALA A 302 -27.38 14.42 6.64
N GLY A 303 -27.80 14.41 5.37
CA GLY A 303 -28.35 15.60 4.69
C GLY A 303 -27.31 16.56 4.11
N LEU A 304 -26.03 16.17 4.05
CA LEU A 304 -24.98 16.99 3.45
C LEU A 304 -25.06 17.07 1.91
N ASP A 305 -25.75 16.10 1.29
CA ASP A 305 -26.01 16.05 -0.15
C ASP A 305 -26.73 17.30 -0.68
N ALA A 306 -27.59 17.91 0.16
CA ALA A 306 -28.26 19.17 -0.17
C ALA A 306 -27.29 20.36 -0.32
N PHE A 307 -26.12 20.31 0.31
CA PHE A 307 -25.11 21.38 0.30
C PHE A 307 -24.02 21.15 -0.74
N PHE A 308 -23.63 19.90 -0.97
CA PHE A 308 -22.55 19.55 -1.90
C PHE A 308 -23.08 18.74 -3.10
N PRO A 309 -23.77 19.39 -4.06
CA PRO A 309 -24.24 18.69 -5.25
C PRO A 309 -23.05 18.14 -6.05
N ASN A 310 -23.19 16.92 -6.58
CA ASN A 310 -22.17 16.20 -7.36
C ASN A 310 -20.87 15.90 -6.60
N ALA A 311 -20.89 15.89 -5.27
CA ALA A 311 -19.76 15.44 -4.46
C ALA A 311 -19.80 13.92 -4.21
N ASN A 312 -18.62 13.34 -4.03
CA ASN A 312 -18.48 11.96 -3.53
C ASN A 312 -18.40 11.99 -2.01
N PHE A 313 -19.38 11.39 -1.34
CA PHE A 313 -19.40 11.28 0.12
C PHE A 313 -18.70 10.01 0.59
N VAL A 314 -17.84 10.14 1.60
CA VAL A 314 -17.05 9.03 2.12
C VAL A 314 -17.01 9.12 3.65
N GLU A 315 -17.29 8.00 4.32
CA GLU A 315 -17.35 7.92 5.78
C GLU A 315 -16.00 7.54 6.43
N ASP A 316 -15.07 7.05 5.62
CA ASP A 316 -13.71 6.68 6.01
C ASP A 316 -12.69 7.67 5.41
N TYR A 317 -11.81 8.17 6.28
CA TYR A 317 -10.83 9.18 5.91
C TYR A 317 -9.80 8.66 4.90
N ALA A 318 -9.38 7.40 5.02
CA ALA A 318 -8.40 6.81 4.12
C ALA A 318 -8.97 6.65 2.70
N SER A 319 -10.21 6.18 2.61
CA SER A 319 -10.96 6.10 1.36
C SER A 319 -11.20 7.49 0.76
N ALA A 320 -11.44 8.51 1.59
CA ALA A 320 -11.59 9.89 1.11
C ALA A 320 -10.31 10.40 0.46
N LEU A 321 -9.15 10.18 1.09
CA LEU A 321 -7.85 10.49 0.49
C LEU A 321 -7.58 9.66 -0.78
N TYR A 322 -7.90 8.36 -0.77
CA TYR A 322 -7.74 7.52 -1.94
C TYR A 322 -8.54 8.03 -3.16
N HIS A 323 -9.81 8.40 -2.97
CA HIS A 323 -10.67 8.94 -4.04
C HIS A 323 -10.28 10.37 -4.46
N LEU A 324 -9.69 11.14 -3.54
CA LEU A 324 -9.08 12.43 -3.88
C LEU A 324 -7.93 12.23 -4.88
N LEU A 325 -7.07 11.24 -4.58
CA LEU A 325 -5.85 10.99 -5.32
C LEU A 325 -6.05 10.16 -6.59
N ARG A 326 -7.10 9.32 -6.67
CA ARG A 326 -7.41 8.51 -7.84
C ARG A 326 -8.74 8.86 -8.47
N SER A 327 -8.78 9.02 -9.79
CA SER A 327 -10.05 8.93 -10.50
C SER A 327 -10.47 7.47 -10.59
N GLN A 328 -11.72 7.21 -10.22
CA GLN A 328 -12.40 6.04 -10.74
C GLN A 328 -12.58 6.27 -12.25
N GLY A 329 -11.93 5.44 -13.07
CA GLY A 329 -12.19 5.45 -14.51
C GLY A 329 -13.66 5.13 -14.75
N ALA A 330 -14.28 5.82 -15.70
CA ALA A 330 -15.65 5.52 -16.13
C ALA A 330 -15.81 4.02 -16.44
#